data_AF-A0A397FN01-F1
#
_entry.id   AF-A0A397FN01-F1
#
_cell.length_a   1.000
_cell.length_b   1.000
_cell.length_c   1.000
_cell.angle_alpha   90.00
_cell.angle_beta   90.00
_cell.angle_gamma   90.00
#
_symmetry.space_group_name_H-M   'P 1'
#
loop_
_entity.id
_entity.type
_entity.pdbx_description
1 polymer ?
#
loop_
_entity_poly.entity_id
_entity_poly.type
_entity_poly.pdbx_seq_one_letter_code
_entity_poly.pdbx_strand_id
1 'polypeptide(L)'
;MPKPFRLVDKHFSPKDNEWQRTYGLRLTFNKSEIIAITITDHYQQKSDREWITNELVLEILEKLNGWGLESTKYRGKRKVYKWEITYHNQRYRLWFWFKDGTNNHLWIRNIHPID
;
A
#
# COMPACT_ATOMS: atom_id res chain seq x y z
N MET A 1 -20.15 -10.54 4.45
CA MET A 1 -19.79 -9.31 5.19
C MET A 1 -19.44 -8.24 4.18
N PRO A 2 -19.86 -6.97 4.37
CA PRO A 2 -19.41 -5.89 3.49
C PRO A 2 -17.88 -5.80 3.54
N LYS A 3 -17.24 -5.63 2.38
CA LYS A 3 -15.78 -5.45 2.33
C LYS A 3 -15.43 -4.18 3.12
N PRO A 4 -14.40 -4.21 3.98
CA PRO A 4 -13.99 -3.06 4.80
C PRO A 4 -13.39 -1.89 4.00
N PHE A 5 -13.26 -2.05 2.68
CA PHE A 5 -12.71 -1.06 1.76
C PHE A 5 -13.72 -0.70 0.68
N ARG A 6 -13.77 0.58 0.32
CA ARG A 6 -14.55 1.10 -0.80
C ARG A 6 -13.63 1.77 -1.81
N LEU A 7 -13.71 1.41 -3.09
CA LEU A 7 -13.04 2.18 -4.14
C LEU A 7 -13.68 3.58 -4.22
N VAL A 8 -12.86 4.62 -4.04
CA VAL A 8 -13.28 6.03 -4.04
C VAL A 8 -12.88 6.71 -5.34
N ASP A 9 -11.69 6.40 -5.86
CA ASP A 9 -11.17 6.99 -7.08
C ASP A 9 -10.32 5.99 -7.88
N LYS A 10 -10.34 6.14 -9.21
CA LYS A 10 -9.50 5.40 -10.14
C LYS A 10 -9.16 6.30 -11.32
N HIS A 11 -7.88 6.57 -11.51
CA HIS A 11 -7.40 7.32 -12.65
C HIS A 11 -6.03 6.82 -13.12
N PHE A 12 -5.70 7.12 -14.37
CA PHE A 12 -4.36 6.88 -14.91
C PHE A 12 -3.52 8.14 -14.72
N SER A 13 -2.28 8.01 -14.22
CA SER A 13 -1.32 9.11 -14.12
C SER A 13 -0.39 9.07 -15.34
N PRO A 14 -0.50 10.01 -16.31
CA PRO A 14 0.43 10.08 -17.43
C PRO A 14 1.86 10.40 -16.98
N LYS A 15 1.99 11.13 -15.87
CA LYS A 15 3.29 11.52 -15.30
C LYS A 15 4.07 10.31 -14.79
N ASP A 16 3.39 9.39 -14.13
CA ASP A 16 4.01 8.21 -13.54
C ASP A 16 3.87 6.97 -14.43
N ASN A 17 3.05 7.04 -15.49
CA ASN A 17 2.68 5.94 -16.38
C ASN A 17 2.12 4.72 -15.62
N GLU A 18 1.23 4.98 -14.65
CA GLU A 18 0.68 3.99 -13.72
C GLU A 18 -0.81 4.28 -13.46
N TRP A 19 -1.64 3.23 -13.38
CA TRP A 19 -3.00 3.34 -12.84
C TRP A 19 -2.96 3.47 -11.32
N GLN A 20 -3.71 4.43 -10.78
CA GLN A 20 -3.83 4.70 -9.37
C GLN A 20 -5.27 4.42 -8.92
N ARG A 21 -5.43 3.65 -7.84
CA ARG A 21 -6.74 3.32 -7.26
C ARG A 21 -6.74 3.69 -5.79
N THR A 22 -7.61 4.62 -5.41
CA THR A 22 -7.76 5.05 -4.01
C THR A 22 -8.95 4.36 -3.37
N TYR A 23 -8.70 3.73 -2.22
CA TYR A 23 -9.69 3.06 -1.41
C TYR A 23 -9.88 3.83 -0.11
N GLY A 24 -11.14 4.03 0.30
CA GLY A 24 -11.50 4.52 1.62
C GLY A 24 -11.60 3.36 2.61
N LEU A 25 -11.02 3.54 3.79
CA LEU A 25 -11.03 2.60 4.90
C LEU A 25 -10.69 3.32 6.21
N ARG A 26 -10.62 2.60 7.33
CA ARG A 26 -10.10 3.13 8.60
C ARG A 26 -9.16 2.14 9.25
N LEU A 27 -7.91 2.56 9.47
CA LEU A 27 -6.94 1.86 10.31
C LEU A 27 -6.01 2.86 11.00
N THR A 28 -5.30 2.44 12.03
CA THR A 28 -4.26 3.25 12.68
C THR A 28 -2.89 2.76 12.25
N PHE A 29 -2.01 3.66 11.81
CA PHE A 29 -0.61 3.36 11.51
C PHE A 29 0.29 4.50 11.97
N ASN A 30 1.40 4.19 12.65
CA ASN A 30 2.32 5.21 13.17
C ASN A 30 1.60 6.33 13.95
N LYS A 31 0.66 5.95 14.81
CA LYS A 31 -0.18 6.84 15.63
C LYS A 31 -1.08 7.80 14.84
N SER A 32 -1.22 7.60 13.53
CA SER A 32 -2.11 8.39 12.66
C SER A 32 -3.28 7.54 12.19
N GLU A 33 -4.48 8.13 12.16
CA GLU A 33 -5.65 7.50 11.54
C GLU A 33 -5.50 7.59 10.03
N ILE A 34 -5.55 6.44 9.36
CA ILE A 34 -5.50 6.30 7.92
C ILE A 34 -6.92 6.14 7.41
N ILE A 35 -7.35 7.09 6.58
CA ILE A 35 -8.69 7.13 5.99
C ILE A 35 -8.70 6.74 4.51
N ALA A 36 -7.52 6.73 3.88
CA ALA A 36 -7.38 6.43 2.46
C ALA A 36 -6.08 5.66 2.17
N ILE A 37 -6.14 4.77 1.18
CA ILE A 37 -4.99 4.06 0.63
C ILE A 37 -5.03 4.15 -0.88
N THR A 38 -3.98 4.66 -1.51
CA THR A 38 -3.77 4.56 -2.96
C THR A 38 -2.85 3.40 -3.26
N ILE A 39 -3.27 2.51 -4.14
CA ILE A 39 -2.44 1.43 -4.69
C ILE A 39 -2.18 1.74 -6.17
N THR A 40 -0.91 1.74 -6.58
CA THR A 40 -0.54 1.86 -8.00
C THR A 40 -0.36 0.48 -8.63
N ASP A 41 -0.57 0.37 -9.94
CA ASP A 41 -0.33 -0.87 -10.69
C ASP A 41 1.15 -1.14 -11.00
N HIS A 42 2.07 -0.33 -10.46
CA HIS A 42 3.52 -0.49 -10.65
C HIS A 42 4.01 -1.91 -10.36
N TYR A 43 3.47 -2.56 -9.32
CA TYR A 43 3.85 -3.93 -8.98
C TYR A 43 3.39 -4.96 -10.03
N GLN A 44 2.29 -4.68 -10.75
CA GLN A 44 1.73 -5.56 -11.79
C GLN A 44 2.49 -5.47 -13.11
N GLN A 45 3.34 -4.47 -13.29
CA GLN A 45 4.18 -4.33 -14.50
C GLN A 45 5.29 -5.39 -14.59
N LYS A 46 5.40 -6.28 -13.60
CA LYS A 46 6.34 -7.40 -13.58
C LYS A 46 5.56 -8.73 -13.66
N SER A 47 5.96 -9.59 -14.60
CA SER A 47 5.26 -10.82 -14.94
C SER A 47 5.15 -11.83 -13.78
N ASP A 48 6.07 -11.79 -12.81
CA ASP A 48 6.05 -12.64 -11.62
C ASP A 48 4.98 -12.24 -10.58
N ARG A 49 4.21 -11.17 -10.84
CA ARG A 49 3.35 -10.50 -9.85
C ARG A 49 1.92 -10.25 -10.32
N GLU A 50 1.55 -10.75 -11.50
CA GLU A 50 0.22 -10.54 -12.10
C GLU A 50 -0.91 -11.09 -11.22
N TRP A 51 -0.64 -12.15 -10.45
CA TRP A 51 -1.59 -12.77 -9.53
C TRP A 51 -1.84 -11.95 -8.25
N ILE A 52 -1.01 -10.95 -7.95
CA ILE A 52 -1.24 -10.05 -6.81
C ILE A 52 -2.37 -9.09 -7.20
N THR A 53 -3.43 -9.09 -6.39
CA THR A 53 -4.59 -8.20 -6.56
C THR A 53 -4.55 -7.03 -5.58
N ASN A 54 -5.28 -5.95 -5.89
CA ASN A 54 -5.43 -4.85 -4.93
C ASN A 54 -6.18 -5.31 -3.68
N GLU A 55 -7.13 -6.23 -3.81
CA GLU A 55 -7.84 -6.87 -2.71
C GLU A 55 -6.86 -7.55 -1.75
N LEU A 56 -5.93 -8.36 -2.27
CA LEU A 56 -4.88 -8.99 -1.46
C LEU A 56 -4.02 -7.94 -0.75
N VAL A 57 -3.61 -6.88 -1.45
CA VAL A 57 -2.83 -5.78 -0.86
C VAL A 57 -3.60 -5.12 0.30
N LEU A 58 -4.89 -4.86 0.12
CA LEU A 58 -5.75 -4.25 1.14
C LEU A 58 -5.92 -5.17 2.36
N GLU A 59 -6.17 -6.46 2.14
CA GLU A 59 -6.27 -7.46 3.21
C GLU A 59 -4.97 -7.59 4.02
N ILE A 60 -3.81 -7.51 3.34
CA ILE A 60 -2.51 -7.46 4.02
C ILE A 60 -2.38 -6.17 4.84
N LEU A 61 -2.76 -5.01 4.27
CA LEU A 61 -2.64 -3.72 4.94
C LEU A 61 -3.55 -3.57 6.16
N GLU A 62 -4.65 -4.30 6.27
CA GLU A 62 -5.42 -4.34 7.51
C GLU A 62 -4.61 -4.86 8.69
N LYS A 63 -3.66 -5.76 8.45
CA LYS A 63 -2.77 -6.25 9.51
C LYS A 63 -1.81 -5.18 10.04
N LEU A 64 -1.71 -4.04 9.35
CA LEU A 64 -0.95 -2.87 9.80
C LEU A 64 -1.69 -2.08 10.88
N ASN A 65 -2.98 -2.36 11.13
CA ASN A 65 -3.75 -1.61 12.12
C ASN A 65 -3.14 -1.71 13.52
N GLY A 66 -2.82 -0.56 14.11
CA GLY A 66 -2.16 -0.44 15.41
C GLY A 66 -0.63 -0.58 15.36
N TRP A 67 -0.04 -0.90 14.21
CA TRP A 67 1.40 -1.08 14.09
C TRP A 67 2.16 0.24 13.88
N GLY A 68 3.40 0.26 14.37
CA GLY A 68 4.38 1.29 14.10
C GLY A 68 5.56 0.72 13.32
N LEU A 69 6.08 1.49 12.35
CA LEU A 69 7.28 1.15 11.59
C LEU A 69 8.21 2.35 11.51
N GLU A 70 9.51 2.08 11.63
CA GLU A 70 10.54 3.06 11.32
C GLU A 70 10.65 3.26 9.81
N SER A 71 10.86 4.50 9.39
CA SER A 71 11.13 4.80 7.99
C SER A 71 12.52 4.31 7.58
N THR A 72 12.62 3.82 6.36
CA THR A 72 13.89 3.40 5.74
C THR A 72 14.80 4.60 5.45
N LYS A 73 16.10 4.32 5.23
CA LYS A 73 17.10 5.32 4.79
C LYS A 73 16.99 5.67 3.29
N TYR A 74 15.78 5.85 2.78
CA TYR A 74 15.54 6.19 1.39
C TYR A 74 16.10 7.58 1.06
N ARG A 75 16.86 7.72 -0.03
CA ARG A 75 17.56 8.97 -0.41
C ARG A 75 16.64 10.08 -0.95
N GLY A 76 15.34 9.85 -1.01
CA GLY A 76 14.37 10.82 -1.50
C GLY A 76 13.71 11.65 -0.39
N LYS A 77 12.87 12.62 -0.79
CA LYS A 77 12.14 13.48 0.15
C LYS A 77 11.09 12.74 0.99
N ARG A 78 10.68 11.55 0.56
CA ARG A 78 9.60 10.77 1.17
C ARG A 78 10.13 9.88 2.28
N LYS A 79 9.42 9.86 3.40
CA LYS A 79 9.59 8.85 4.46
C LYS A 79 8.98 7.54 3.97
N VAL A 80 9.82 6.69 3.39
CA VAL A 80 9.41 5.38 2.86
C VAL A 80 9.50 4.34 3.95
N TYR A 81 8.43 3.56 4.11
CA TYR A 81 8.33 2.41 5.01
C TYR A 81 8.50 1.13 4.22
N LYS A 82 9.21 0.17 4.82
CA LYS A 82 9.31 -1.22 4.36
C LYS A 82 8.61 -2.09 5.38
N TRP A 83 7.73 -2.97 4.92
CA TRP A 83 7.06 -3.93 5.78
C TRP A 83 7.12 -5.32 5.18
N GLU A 84 7.40 -6.30 6.02
CA GLU A 84 7.46 -7.71 5.63
C GLU A 84 6.48 -8.49 6.51
N ILE A 85 5.66 -9.32 5.89
CA ILE A 85 4.60 -10.05 6.58
C ILE A 85 4.30 -11.37 5.86
N THR A 86 3.98 -12.40 6.64
CA THR A 86 3.46 -13.68 6.12
C THR A 86 1.94 -13.64 6.08
N TYR A 87 1.36 -13.93 4.91
CA TYR A 87 -0.07 -13.97 4.68
C TYR A 87 -0.40 -15.19 3.79
N HIS A 88 -1.33 -16.06 4.23
CA HIS A 88 -1.64 -17.34 3.58
C HIS A 88 -0.40 -18.17 3.20
N ASN A 89 0.52 -18.38 4.16
CA ASN A 89 1.78 -19.10 3.99
C ASN A 89 2.77 -18.52 2.96
N GLN A 90 2.49 -17.34 2.39
CA GLN A 90 3.41 -16.62 1.53
C GLN A 90 3.94 -15.38 2.26
N ARG A 91 5.25 -15.17 2.21
CA ARG A 91 5.86 -13.95 2.75
C ARG A 91 5.87 -12.86 1.68
N TYR A 92 5.49 -11.65 2.06
CA TYR A 92 5.42 -10.48 1.20
C TYR A 92 6.30 -9.36 1.74
N ARG A 93 6.82 -8.55 0.82
CA ARG A 93 7.47 -7.27 1.12
C ARG A 93 6.72 -6.13 0.45
N LEU A 94 6.32 -5.15 1.25
CA LEU A 94 5.62 -3.95 0.83
C LEU A 94 6.51 -2.72 0.99
N TRP A 95 6.38 -1.78 0.06
CA TRP A 95 6.99 -0.45 0.12
C TRP A 95 5.93 0.62 -0.06
N PHE A 96 5.82 1.49 0.93
CA PHE A 96 4.79 2.52 0.98
C PHE A 96 5.25 3.76 1.74
N TRP A 97 4.51 4.86 1.60
CA TRP A 97 4.76 6.12 2.30
C TRP A 97 3.44 6.86 2.48
N PHE A 98 3.45 7.92 3.28
CA PHE A 98 2.32 8.83 3.31
C PHE A 98 2.26 9.68 2.04
N LYS A 99 1.09 9.79 1.41
CA LYS A 99 0.89 10.66 0.24
C LYS A 99 1.32 12.08 0.59
N ASP A 100 2.01 12.73 -0.36
CA ASP A 100 2.63 14.04 -0.18
C ASP A 100 1.64 15.04 0.47
N GLY A 101 2.06 15.68 1.57
CA GLY A 101 1.26 16.67 2.31
C GLY A 101 0.22 16.10 3.27
N THR A 102 0.18 14.77 3.50
CA THR A 102 -0.80 14.14 4.39
C THR A 102 -0.15 13.13 5.34
N ASN A 103 -0.83 12.79 6.43
CA ASN A 103 -0.47 11.70 7.35
C ASN A 103 -1.61 10.68 7.55
N ASN A 104 -2.70 10.82 6.79
CA ASN A 104 -3.90 9.99 6.86
C ASN A 104 -4.17 9.23 5.55
N HIS A 105 -3.26 9.32 4.57
CA HIS A 105 -3.35 8.65 3.28
C HIS A 105 -2.05 7.91 2.99
N LEU A 106 -2.12 6.58 2.87
CA LEU A 106 -0.97 5.77 2.46
C LEU A 106 -0.92 5.59 0.94
N TRP A 107 0.29 5.63 0.39
CA TRP A 107 0.60 5.35 -0.99
C TRP A 107 1.41 4.07 -1.09
N ILE A 108 0.82 3.04 -1.69
CA ILE A 108 1.41 1.72 -1.88
C ILE A 108 1.84 1.61 -3.33
N ARG A 109 3.16 1.58 -3.56
CA ARG A 109 3.71 1.48 -4.91
C ARG A 109 4.19 0.09 -5.24
N ASN A 110 4.73 -0.64 -4.27
CA ASN A 110 5.37 -1.92 -4.57
C ASN A 110 5.02 -2.97 -3.52
N ILE A 111 4.70 -4.16 -4.00
CA ILE A 111 4.51 -5.38 -3.24
C ILE A 111 5.10 -6.54 -4.06
N HIS A 112 5.70 -7.52 -3.39
CA HIS A 112 6.16 -8.75 -4.02
C HIS A 112 6.30 -9.88 -2.99
N PRO A 113 6.21 -11.14 -3.43
CA PRO A 113 6.63 -12.27 -2.63
C PRO A 113 8.13 -12.19 -2.32
N ILE A 114 8.52 -12.74 -1.18
CA ILE A 114 9.92 -12.99 -0.79
C ILE A 114 10.03 -14.41 -0.23
N ASP A 115 11.21 -15.00 -0.35
CA ASP A 115 11.57 -16.29 0.25
C ASP A 115 11.94 -16.14 1.75
#